data_AF-A0A256W6K4-F1
#
_entry.id   AF-A0A256W6K4-F1
#
_cell.length_a   1.000
_cell.length_b   1.000
_cell.length_c   1.000
_cell.angle_alpha   90.00
_cell.angle_beta   90.00
_cell.angle_gamma   90.00
#
_symmetry.space_group_name_H-M   'P 1'
#
loop_
_entity.id
_entity.type
_entity.pdbx_description
1 polymer ?
#
loop_
_entity_poly.entity_id
_entity_poly.type
_entity_poly.pdbx_seq_one_letter_code
_entity_poly.pdbx_strand_id
1 'polypeptide(L)'
;MKKSNNEVNGINSFVLGTHSQMNSDFSASIGYRNINTGIGSLILGNFSEADSTYSTAIGVYAHSHGPASIAIGSYAKTKKKFSLAFGNHVVADADYSIVMGGSQAFQLTNTVPYSLMIGFNSDLPTFFVSSSDGAGTTGNVGIGTDGPDAKLDVAGDIKTEGFRLVNGSQGYGKILQSDDNGTAIWVDPPIGTCVQCEGGSSTGDVSSIIGINNTAEGIASFAGGIDSQALGDYSFAFGNTARAEGLAAVSLMKDSQALGMYSFAVGKGAIASGAGSFAIGFMNRAIAGSSYLFGEFLETNAGGNVTIGFGDGLDYLKNNKPYSLMVGFKSDIPTFFVGPSSGAGTTGKIGIGTSDPVAKVQIKDGDIFIEDIDRGPPALRNRMPGQNHR
;
A
#
# COMPACT_ATOMS: atom_id res chain seq x y z
N MET A 1 39.49 62.95 39.69
CA MET A 1 38.54 62.33 38.74
C MET A 1 38.88 62.84 37.34
N LYS A 2 39.20 61.95 36.40
CA LYS A 2 39.48 62.32 34.99
C LYS A 2 38.21 62.93 34.38
N LYS A 3 38.35 64.02 33.63
CA LYS A 3 37.23 64.68 32.92
C LYS A 3 36.48 63.62 32.11
N SER A 4 35.21 63.39 32.45
CA SER A 4 34.31 62.67 31.58
C SER A 4 34.07 63.57 30.37
N ASN A 5 34.65 63.22 29.22
CA ASN A 5 34.42 63.92 27.94
C ASN A 5 33.00 63.63 27.42
N ASN A 6 31.98 63.92 28.22
CA ASN A 6 30.58 63.77 27.82
C ASN A 6 30.06 65.11 27.34
N GLU A 7 29.20 65.07 26.33
CA GLU A 7 28.46 66.22 25.82
C GLU A 7 26.99 66.02 26.20
N VAL A 8 26.44 66.90 27.04
CA VAL A 8 25.08 66.78 27.55
C VAL A 8 24.36 68.10 27.35
N ASN A 9 23.48 68.15 26.36
CA ASN A 9 22.74 69.34 25.94
C ASN A 9 21.24 69.28 26.31
N GLY A 10 20.72 68.12 26.69
CA GLY A 10 19.31 67.92 27.04
C GLY A 10 18.95 68.26 28.48
N ILE A 11 17.72 68.72 28.70
CA ILE A 11 17.16 69.07 30.00
C ILE A 11 16.74 67.80 30.77
N ASN A 12 16.94 67.79 32.10
CA ASN A 12 16.57 66.66 32.98
C ASN A 12 17.17 65.32 32.52
N SER A 13 18.42 65.37 32.07
CA SER A 13 19.10 64.25 31.45
C SER A 13 20.29 63.76 32.30
N PHE A 14 20.62 62.49 32.20
CA PHE A 14 21.62 61.83 33.05
C PHE A 14 22.63 61.04 32.23
N VAL A 15 23.93 61.36 32.37
CA VAL A 15 25.02 60.59 31.77
C VAL A 15 26.00 60.09 32.81
N LEU A 16 26.25 58.78 32.82
CA LEU A 16 27.27 58.13 33.65
C LEU A 16 28.25 57.35 32.76
N GLY A 17 29.49 57.82 32.64
CA GLY A 17 30.52 57.19 31.81
C GLY A 17 31.41 58.21 31.12
N THR A 18 31.98 57.87 29.95
CA THR A 18 32.89 58.77 29.21
C THR A 18 32.65 58.74 27.69
N HIS A 19 32.91 59.87 27.02
CA HIS A 19 32.81 60.02 25.55
C HIS A 19 31.39 59.86 24.99
N SER A 20 30.35 60.00 25.81
CA SER A 20 28.96 59.89 25.36
C SER A 20 28.39 61.25 24.99
N GLN A 21 27.55 61.29 23.95
CA GLN A 21 26.81 62.45 23.49
C GLN A 21 25.33 62.29 23.82
N MET A 22 24.74 63.30 24.46
CA MET A 22 23.35 63.32 24.86
C MET A 22 22.71 64.66 24.49
N ASN A 23 21.89 64.64 23.43
CA ASN A 23 21.17 65.80 22.91
C ASN A 23 19.65 65.66 23.10
N SER A 24 19.23 64.91 24.13
CA SER A 24 17.85 64.54 24.38
C SER A 24 17.38 64.95 25.77
N ASP A 25 16.15 65.47 25.85
CA ASP A 25 15.52 65.78 27.12
C ASP A 25 15.00 64.51 27.81
N PHE A 26 14.94 64.53 29.15
CA PHE A 26 14.37 63.46 30.00
C PHE A 26 14.99 62.06 29.80
N SER A 27 16.27 62.01 29.44
CA SER A 27 16.93 60.78 28.97
C SER A 27 18.10 60.34 29.85
N ALA A 28 18.49 59.07 29.76
CA ALA A 28 19.60 58.50 30.52
C ALA A 28 20.57 57.70 29.63
N SER A 29 21.87 57.82 29.88
CA SER A 29 22.93 57.09 29.17
C SER A 29 24.01 56.65 30.14
N ILE A 30 24.26 55.34 30.19
CA ILE A 30 25.27 54.73 31.05
C ILE A 30 26.25 53.93 30.20
N GLY A 31 27.54 54.28 30.27
CA GLY A 31 28.66 53.56 29.63
C GLY A 31 29.55 54.42 28.73
N TYR A 32 30.13 53.82 27.70
CA TYR A 32 31.19 54.43 26.87
C TYR A 32 30.74 54.71 25.44
N ARG A 33 30.96 55.93 24.93
CA ARG A 33 30.68 56.32 23.54
C ARG A 33 29.25 56.06 23.07
N ASN A 34 28.28 56.36 23.91
CA ASN A 34 26.88 56.27 23.52
C ASN A 34 26.40 57.56 22.83
N ILE A 35 25.44 57.44 21.92
CA ILE A 35 24.78 58.57 21.24
C ILE A 35 23.29 58.52 21.60
N ASN A 36 22.84 59.46 22.43
CA ASN A 36 21.46 59.55 22.86
C ASN A 36 20.85 60.87 22.35
N THR A 37 19.97 60.81 21.35
CA THR A 37 19.30 61.99 20.78
C THR A 37 17.78 61.89 20.83
N GLY A 38 17.22 60.74 21.21
CA GLY A 38 15.78 60.53 21.35
C GLY A 38 15.23 61.07 22.67
N ILE A 39 14.17 61.88 22.65
CA ILE A 39 13.51 62.40 23.86
C ILE A 39 12.96 61.24 24.72
N GLY A 40 13.22 61.25 26.03
CA GLY A 40 12.75 60.23 26.96
C GLY A 40 13.38 58.84 26.73
N SER A 41 14.58 58.78 26.16
CA SER A 41 15.23 57.52 25.79
C SER A 41 16.25 57.03 26.83
N LEU A 42 16.60 55.75 26.76
CA LEU A 42 17.51 55.08 27.68
C LEU A 42 18.61 54.33 26.94
N ILE A 43 19.87 54.54 27.33
CA ILE A 43 21.00 53.73 26.90
C ILE A 43 21.71 53.12 28.10
N LEU A 44 21.91 51.81 28.09
CA LEU A 44 22.74 51.09 29.05
C LEU A 44 23.71 50.16 28.29
N GLY A 45 24.95 50.62 28.08
CA GLY A 45 25.92 49.86 27.28
C GLY A 45 27.06 50.70 26.72
N ASN A 46 27.76 50.17 25.73
CA ASN A 46 28.90 50.83 25.10
C ASN A 46 28.69 50.89 23.59
N PHE A 47 29.05 52.02 22.97
CA PHE A 47 28.91 52.26 21.52
C PHE A 47 27.46 52.14 21.03
N SER A 48 26.49 52.40 21.90
CA SER A 48 25.07 52.20 21.62
C SER A 48 24.37 53.51 21.27
N GLU A 49 23.27 53.42 20.54
CA GLU A 49 22.52 54.58 20.04
C GLU A 49 21.02 54.44 20.34
N ALA A 50 20.42 55.53 20.80
CA ALA A 50 18.98 55.68 20.97
C ALA A 50 18.59 57.07 20.48
N ASP A 51 18.10 57.16 19.24
CA ASP A 51 17.92 58.43 18.53
C ASP A 51 16.44 58.85 18.37
N SER A 52 15.52 57.99 18.79
CA SER A 52 14.09 58.17 18.60
C SER A 52 13.34 58.36 19.93
N THR A 53 12.20 59.05 19.90
CA THR A 53 11.41 59.32 21.12
C THR A 53 11.03 58.01 21.83
N TYR A 54 11.27 57.93 23.14
CA TYR A 54 11.05 56.75 23.99
C TYR A 54 11.79 55.47 23.56
N SER A 55 12.86 55.60 22.77
CA SER A 55 13.70 54.47 22.39
C SER A 55 14.54 53.96 23.57
N THR A 56 14.82 52.66 23.62
CA THR A 56 15.71 52.06 24.62
C THR A 56 16.74 51.17 23.94
N ALA A 57 18.03 51.36 24.27
CA ALA A 57 19.14 50.54 23.77
C ALA A 57 19.98 49.98 24.94
N ILE A 58 20.04 48.67 25.09
CA ILE A 58 20.77 47.99 26.17
C ILE A 58 21.71 46.96 25.57
N GLY A 59 23.01 47.04 25.85
CA GLY A 59 24.03 46.15 25.29
C GLY A 59 25.16 46.91 24.59
N VAL A 60 26.13 46.17 24.05
CA VAL A 60 27.26 46.75 23.32
C VAL A 60 26.88 46.84 21.83
N TYR A 61 27.03 48.02 21.21
CA TYR A 61 26.54 48.29 19.84
C TYR A 61 25.04 48.03 19.68
N ALA A 62 24.23 48.29 20.71
CA ALA A 62 22.77 48.22 20.60
C ALA A 62 22.25 49.53 19.98
N HIS A 63 21.36 49.43 18.99
CA HIS A 63 20.86 50.59 18.25
C HIS A 63 19.33 50.60 18.20
N SER A 64 18.73 51.62 18.82
CA SER A 64 17.27 51.79 18.86
C SER A 64 16.83 53.01 18.06
N HIS A 65 16.42 52.78 16.80
CA HIS A 65 16.06 53.85 15.86
C HIS A 65 14.56 53.99 15.57
N GLY A 66 13.74 53.16 16.21
CA GLY A 66 12.29 53.26 16.11
C GLY A 66 11.70 54.10 17.26
N PRO A 67 10.68 54.94 17.02
CA PRO A 67 9.91 55.55 18.10
C PRO A 67 9.31 54.48 19.03
N ALA A 68 9.49 54.64 20.33
CA ALA A 68 9.07 53.69 21.37
C ALA A 68 9.56 52.24 21.12
N SER A 69 10.72 52.08 20.46
CA SER A 69 11.31 50.77 20.19
C SER A 69 12.39 50.40 21.20
N ILE A 70 12.68 49.10 21.32
CA ILE A 70 13.58 48.56 22.33
C ILE A 70 14.58 47.61 21.68
N ALA A 71 15.87 47.89 21.79
CA ALA A 71 16.96 47.03 21.37
C ALA A 71 17.74 46.53 22.59
N ILE A 72 17.77 45.21 22.82
CA ILE A 72 18.44 44.58 23.97
C ILE A 72 19.37 43.48 23.47
N GLY A 73 20.66 43.62 23.72
CA GLY A 73 21.71 42.66 23.39
C GLY A 73 22.79 43.25 22.50
N SER A 74 23.86 42.48 22.29
CA SER A 74 25.02 42.95 21.51
C SER A 74 24.68 43.00 20.02
N TYR A 75 24.85 44.15 19.36
CA TYR A 75 24.45 44.37 17.96
C TYR A 75 22.93 44.21 17.70
N ALA A 76 22.08 44.30 18.73
CA ALA A 76 20.62 44.31 18.55
C ALA A 76 20.18 45.64 17.93
N LYS A 77 19.25 45.60 16.96
CA LYS A 77 18.79 46.81 16.26
C LYS A 77 17.28 46.85 16.06
N THR A 78 16.68 48.00 16.35
CA THR A 78 15.30 48.32 15.92
C THR A 78 15.32 49.48 14.93
N LYS A 79 14.47 49.42 13.90
CA LYS A 79 14.39 50.45 12.84
C LYS A 79 13.00 51.10 12.72
N LYS A 80 11.97 50.53 13.36
CA LYS A 80 10.57 50.90 13.16
C LYS A 80 9.84 51.10 14.48
N LYS A 81 8.67 51.76 14.46
CA LYS A 81 7.98 52.14 15.72
C LYS A 81 7.47 50.91 16.46
N PHE A 82 7.50 50.98 17.79
CA PHE A 82 6.99 49.94 18.69
C PHE A 82 7.61 48.53 18.47
N SER A 83 8.76 48.44 17.80
CA SER A 83 9.43 47.17 17.55
C SER A 83 10.35 46.76 18.71
N LEU A 84 10.60 45.47 18.89
CA LEU A 84 11.50 44.92 19.90
C LEU A 84 12.54 43.99 19.25
N ALA A 85 13.82 44.26 19.48
CA ALA A 85 14.92 43.39 19.10
C ALA A 85 15.64 42.88 20.35
N PHE A 86 15.57 41.58 20.62
CA PHE A 86 16.13 40.96 21.83
C PHE A 86 17.09 39.82 21.49
N GLY A 87 18.39 40.04 21.66
CA GLY A 87 19.40 39.01 21.36
C GLY A 87 20.67 39.57 20.75
N ASN A 88 21.49 38.70 20.17
CA ASN A 88 22.75 39.09 19.54
C ASN A 88 22.59 39.15 18.02
N HIS A 89 22.96 40.29 17.40
CA HIS A 89 22.89 40.47 15.94
C HIS A 89 21.47 40.26 15.36
N VAL A 90 20.43 40.73 16.05
CA VAL A 90 19.04 40.66 15.59
C VAL A 90 18.52 42.03 15.15
N VAL A 91 17.60 42.06 14.17
CA VAL A 91 17.04 43.31 13.63
C VAL A 91 15.52 43.25 13.56
N ALA A 92 14.83 44.20 14.21
CA ALA A 92 13.41 44.43 14.02
C ALA A 92 13.21 45.59 13.02
N ASP A 93 12.75 45.29 11.81
CA ASP A 93 12.64 46.21 10.66
C ASP A 93 11.20 46.37 10.16
N ALA A 94 10.22 46.20 11.05
CA ALA A 94 8.81 46.44 10.76
C ALA A 94 8.08 47.06 11.95
N ASP A 95 7.02 47.83 11.70
CA ASP A 95 6.19 48.39 12.77
C ASP A 95 5.60 47.26 13.62
N TYR A 96 5.71 47.39 14.95
CA TYR A 96 5.25 46.37 15.91
C TYR A 96 5.90 44.97 15.73
N SER A 97 7.01 44.86 15.00
CA SER A 97 7.73 43.59 14.85
C SER A 97 8.54 43.26 16.10
N ILE A 98 8.64 41.97 16.42
CA ILE A 98 9.46 41.45 17.49
C ILE A 98 10.41 40.40 16.92
N VAL A 99 11.69 40.48 17.27
CA VAL A 99 12.68 39.45 16.94
C VAL A 99 13.45 39.04 18.19
N MET A 100 13.62 37.73 18.39
CA MET A 100 14.35 37.16 19.53
C MET A 100 15.36 36.09 19.13
N GLY A 101 16.49 36.06 19.83
CA GLY A 101 17.54 35.02 19.72
C GLY A 101 18.80 35.52 19.05
N GLY A 102 19.08 35.04 17.84
CA GLY A 102 20.19 35.49 17.01
C GLY A 102 21.46 34.64 17.09
N SER A 103 22.53 35.16 16.50
CA SER A 103 23.83 34.48 16.38
C SER A 103 24.93 35.47 15.97
N GLN A 104 26.19 35.12 16.18
CA GLN A 104 27.30 35.99 15.71
C GLN A 104 27.52 35.92 14.19
N ALA A 105 27.11 34.84 13.54
CA ALA A 105 27.41 34.59 12.13
C ALA A 105 26.26 34.99 11.17
N PHE A 106 25.03 34.91 11.66
CA PHE A 106 23.80 35.09 10.91
C PHE A 106 22.88 36.07 11.62
N GLN A 107 22.42 37.09 10.87
CA GLN A 107 21.52 38.11 11.37
C GLN A 107 20.07 37.71 11.11
N LEU A 108 19.33 37.42 12.17
CA LEU A 108 17.88 37.21 12.09
C LEU A 108 17.18 38.58 12.01
N THR A 109 16.45 38.80 10.92
CA THR A 109 15.76 40.07 10.65
C THR A 109 14.27 39.84 10.52
N ASN A 110 13.47 40.54 11.33
CA ASN A 110 12.03 40.56 11.18
C ASN A 110 11.57 41.79 10.39
N THR A 111 11.18 41.58 9.14
CA THR A 111 10.66 42.61 8.22
C THR A 111 9.13 42.63 8.13
N VAL A 112 8.43 41.81 8.92
CA VAL A 112 6.98 41.64 8.82
C VAL A 112 6.27 42.46 9.91
N PRO A 113 5.36 43.41 9.56
CA PRO A 113 4.60 44.17 10.55
C PRO A 113 3.74 43.29 11.46
N TYR A 114 3.57 43.70 12.72
CA TYR A 114 2.72 43.00 13.70
C TYR A 114 3.04 41.50 13.84
N SER A 115 4.32 41.15 13.88
CA SER A 115 4.77 39.75 13.89
C SER A 115 5.83 39.48 14.96
N LEU A 116 6.04 38.19 15.25
CA LEU A 116 7.10 37.70 16.12
C LEU A 116 7.96 36.68 15.37
N MET A 117 9.28 36.86 15.42
CA MET A 117 10.27 35.87 14.97
C MET A 117 11.17 35.45 16.13
N ILE A 118 11.39 34.13 16.25
CA ILE A 118 12.36 33.55 17.17
C ILE A 118 13.24 32.57 16.40
N GLY A 119 14.56 32.73 16.52
CA GLY A 119 15.51 31.83 15.89
C GLY A 119 16.90 31.96 16.51
N PHE A 120 17.67 30.88 16.47
CA PHE A 120 19.01 30.81 17.04
C PHE A 120 19.96 30.20 16.02
N ASN A 121 21.17 30.77 15.89
CA ASN A 121 22.19 30.27 14.96
C ASN A 121 21.70 30.09 13.51
N SER A 122 20.82 30.99 13.06
CA SER A 122 20.16 30.94 11.76
C SER A 122 19.71 32.35 11.38
N ASP A 123 19.66 32.64 10.08
CA ASP A 123 19.01 33.82 9.49
C ASP A 123 17.52 33.60 9.19
N LEU A 124 17.05 32.35 9.26
CA LEU A 124 15.64 31.96 9.21
C LEU A 124 15.07 31.75 10.62
N PRO A 125 13.79 32.11 10.86
CA PRO A 125 13.16 31.85 12.15
C PRO A 125 12.84 30.36 12.32
N THR A 126 13.02 29.86 13.53
CA THR A 126 12.49 28.55 13.93
C THR A 126 11.00 28.66 14.28
N PHE A 127 10.59 29.77 14.88
CA PHE A 127 9.20 30.04 15.27
C PHE A 127 8.79 31.43 14.78
N PHE A 128 7.67 31.49 14.08
CA PHE A 128 7.09 32.71 13.55
C PHE A 128 5.61 32.83 13.91
N VAL A 129 5.17 34.04 14.23
CA VAL A 129 3.74 34.38 14.39
C VAL A 129 3.43 35.57 13.50
N SER A 130 2.48 35.40 12.57
CA SER A 130 2.06 36.44 11.65
C SER A 130 1.05 37.42 12.27
N SER A 131 0.81 38.52 11.55
CA SER A 131 -0.34 39.39 11.80
C SER A 131 -1.67 38.64 11.60
N SER A 132 -2.75 39.18 12.18
CA SER A 132 -4.12 38.75 11.93
C SER A 132 -4.87 39.77 11.05
N ASP A 133 -6.00 39.35 10.45
CA ASP A 133 -6.81 40.18 9.54
C ASP A 133 -7.73 41.19 10.26
N GLY A 134 -7.54 41.39 11.56
CA GLY A 134 -8.28 42.36 12.37
C GLY A 134 -8.95 41.78 13.62
N ALA A 135 -9.89 42.53 14.17
CA ALA A 135 -10.54 42.21 15.44
C ALA A 135 -11.25 40.85 15.40
N GLY A 136 -10.97 39.99 16.38
CA GLY A 136 -11.56 38.65 16.49
C GLY A 136 -10.88 37.57 15.66
N THR A 137 -9.77 37.88 14.97
CA THR A 137 -8.99 36.92 14.20
C THR A 137 -7.62 36.67 14.82
N THR A 138 -7.02 35.52 14.52
CA THR A 138 -5.65 35.17 14.93
C THR A 138 -4.71 35.19 13.72
N GLY A 139 -3.41 35.37 13.96
CA GLY A 139 -2.40 35.11 12.96
C GLY A 139 -2.19 33.61 12.72
N ASN A 140 -1.21 33.30 11.89
CA ASN A 140 -0.72 31.96 11.62
C ASN A 140 0.60 31.74 12.35
N VAL A 141 0.88 30.49 12.71
CA VAL A 141 2.15 30.06 13.33
C VAL A 141 2.95 29.28 12.31
N GLY A 142 4.17 29.72 12.05
CA GLY A 142 5.15 28.99 11.25
C GLY A 142 6.21 28.35 12.14
N ILE A 143 6.52 27.07 11.90
CA ILE A 143 7.68 26.38 12.46
C ILE A 143 8.65 26.08 11.32
N GLY A 144 9.81 26.75 11.32
CA GLY A 144 10.79 26.67 10.24
C GLY A 144 10.40 27.44 8.96
N THR A 145 9.36 28.28 9.02
CA THR A 145 8.91 29.16 7.92
C THR A 145 8.45 30.51 8.48
N ASP A 146 8.66 31.58 7.73
CA ASP A 146 8.14 32.94 8.00
C ASP A 146 6.92 33.32 7.13
N GLY A 147 6.48 32.41 6.25
CA GLY A 147 5.29 32.56 5.42
C GLY A 147 4.35 31.36 5.57
N PRO A 148 3.71 31.18 6.75
CA PRO A 148 2.81 30.05 6.97
C PRO A 148 1.51 30.18 6.14
N ASP A 149 1.25 29.18 5.28
CA ASP A 149 0.07 29.14 4.40
C ASP A 149 -1.20 28.62 5.12
N ALA A 150 -1.04 28.07 6.31
CA ALA A 150 -2.10 27.58 7.19
C ALA A 150 -1.95 28.11 8.62
N LYS A 151 -2.97 27.89 9.46
CA LYS A 151 -2.96 28.33 10.87
C LYS A 151 -1.76 27.83 11.66
N LEU A 152 -1.35 26.60 11.39
CA LEU A 152 -0.09 26.02 11.81
C LEU A 152 0.55 25.43 10.57
N ASP A 153 1.72 25.95 10.21
CA ASP A 153 2.52 25.47 9.10
C ASP A 153 3.89 25.03 9.64
N VAL A 154 4.30 23.80 9.31
CA VAL A 154 5.55 23.21 9.78
C VAL A 154 6.35 22.79 8.56
N ALA A 155 7.46 23.49 8.34
CA ALA A 155 8.43 23.13 7.31
C ALA A 155 9.27 21.93 7.80
N GLY A 156 8.71 20.73 7.72
CA GLY A 156 9.37 19.47 8.09
C GLY A 156 8.43 18.42 8.68
N ASP A 157 9.02 17.34 9.19
CA ASP A 157 8.27 16.24 9.80
C ASP A 157 7.78 16.57 11.21
N ILE A 158 6.59 16.07 11.58
CA ILE A 158 6.02 16.18 12.93
C ILE A 158 6.05 14.82 13.61
N LYS A 159 6.71 14.73 14.77
CA LYS A 159 6.69 13.55 15.65
C LYS A 159 5.88 13.84 16.90
N THR A 160 4.86 13.02 17.18
CA THR A 160 3.99 13.16 18.36
C THR A 160 3.87 11.83 19.11
N GLU A 161 3.69 11.86 20.43
CA GLU A 161 3.33 10.65 21.20
C GLU A 161 1.90 10.17 20.90
N GLY A 162 0.98 11.11 20.66
CA GLY A 162 -0.38 10.84 20.21
C GLY A 162 -0.86 11.93 19.26
N PHE A 163 -1.03 11.59 17.97
CA PHE A 163 -1.65 12.49 17.00
C PHE A 163 -3.18 12.43 17.15
N ARG A 164 -3.81 13.57 17.46
CA ARG A 164 -5.25 13.66 17.70
C ARG A 164 -5.88 14.68 16.75
N LEU A 165 -6.50 14.19 15.67
CA LEU A 165 -7.26 15.00 14.72
C LEU A 165 -8.77 14.86 14.98
N VAL A 166 -9.39 15.92 15.50
CA VAL A 166 -10.83 15.98 15.81
C VAL A 166 -11.47 17.04 14.94
N ASN A 167 -12.30 16.63 13.98
CA ASN A 167 -13.01 17.52 13.06
C ASN A 167 -14.53 17.26 13.04
N GLY A 168 -15.03 16.42 13.94
CA GLY A 168 -16.45 16.01 14.02
C GLY A 168 -16.79 14.76 13.22
N SER A 169 -15.92 14.33 12.29
CA SER A 169 -16.15 13.14 11.43
C SER A 169 -15.39 11.89 11.88
N GLN A 170 -14.53 12.00 12.89
CA GLN A 170 -13.81 10.88 13.49
C GLN A 170 -14.77 9.84 14.10
N GLY A 171 -14.39 8.57 14.04
CA GLY A 171 -15.20 7.47 14.57
C GLY A 171 -14.35 6.20 14.77
N TYR A 172 -14.86 5.26 15.55
CA TYR A 172 -14.20 3.97 15.74
C TYR A 172 -14.11 3.24 14.39
N GLY A 173 -12.92 2.72 14.04
CA GLY A 173 -12.68 1.98 12.80
C GLY A 173 -12.43 2.85 11.57
N LYS A 174 -12.58 4.18 11.65
CA LYS A 174 -12.29 5.07 10.54
C LYS A 174 -10.79 5.20 10.29
N ILE A 175 -10.45 5.46 9.02
CA ILE A 175 -9.08 5.73 8.60
C ILE A 175 -8.96 7.19 8.15
N LEU A 176 -7.74 7.71 8.19
CA LEU A 176 -7.41 9.02 7.67
C LEU A 176 -6.94 8.87 6.22
N GLN A 177 -7.66 9.48 5.28
CA GLN A 177 -7.36 9.40 3.84
C GLN A 177 -7.17 10.82 3.28
N SER A 178 -6.16 11.01 2.42
CA SER A 178 -5.95 12.28 1.72
C SER A 178 -6.88 12.42 0.52
N ASP A 179 -7.35 13.63 0.27
CA ASP A 179 -7.93 14.02 -1.01
C ASP A 179 -6.86 14.43 -2.04
N ASP A 180 -7.29 14.83 -3.24
CA ASP A 180 -6.40 15.28 -4.34
C ASP A 180 -5.57 16.52 -3.99
N ASN A 181 -5.97 17.27 -2.95
CA ASN A 181 -5.27 18.47 -2.46
C ASN A 181 -4.39 18.16 -1.24
N GLY A 182 -4.25 16.89 -0.84
CA GLY A 182 -3.46 16.48 0.33
C GLY A 182 -4.16 16.72 1.68
N THR A 183 -5.43 17.11 1.70
CA THR A 183 -6.20 17.30 2.93
C THR A 183 -6.68 15.96 3.46
N ALA A 184 -6.36 15.70 4.72
CA ALA A 184 -6.71 14.46 5.39
C ALA A 184 -8.14 14.50 5.96
N ILE A 185 -8.98 13.54 5.59
CA ILE A 185 -10.36 13.37 6.07
C ILE A 185 -10.59 11.99 6.70
N TRP A 186 -11.51 11.92 7.66
CA TRP A 186 -11.90 10.64 8.27
C TRP A 186 -12.96 9.96 7.42
N VAL A 187 -12.61 8.81 6.85
CA VAL A 187 -13.49 8.00 6.02
C VAL A 187 -13.71 6.64 6.65
N ASP A 188 -14.84 6.03 6.35
CA ASP A 188 -15.01 4.60 6.63
C ASP A 188 -14.00 3.83 5.77
N PRO A 189 -13.33 2.81 6.33
CA PRO A 189 -12.47 1.96 5.54
C PRO A 189 -13.33 1.36 4.43
N PRO A 190 -12.86 1.34 3.17
CA PRO A 190 -13.62 0.77 2.08
C PRO A 190 -14.03 -0.67 2.41
N ILE A 191 -15.34 -0.89 2.62
CA ILE A 191 -15.88 -2.23 2.79
C ILE A 191 -15.89 -2.92 1.42
N GLY A 192 -15.16 -4.03 1.28
CA GLY A 192 -15.23 -4.89 0.10
C GLY A 192 -14.36 -4.50 -1.11
N THR A 193 -13.64 -3.38 -1.12
CA THR A 193 -12.67 -3.12 -2.19
C THR A 193 -11.32 -3.71 -1.79
N CYS A 194 -11.11 -4.97 -2.15
CA CYS A 194 -9.75 -5.50 -2.27
C CYS A 194 -8.94 -4.52 -3.16
N VAL A 195 -7.75 -4.13 -2.70
CA VAL A 195 -6.89 -3.11 -3.34
C VAL A 195 -6.47 -3.50 -4.77
N GLN A 196 -6.76 -4.74 -5.21
CA GLN A 196 -6.54 -5.26 -6.57
C GLN A 196 -7.81 -5.84 -7.23
N CYS A 197 -9.00 -5.42 -6.80
CA CYS A 197 -10.26 -6.01 -7.26
C CYS A 197 -11.15 -5.01 -8.00
N GLU A 198 -10.67 -4.55 -9.15
CA GLU A 198 -11.47 -3.72 -10.05
C GLU A 198 -12.67 -4.53 -10.59
N GLY A 199 -13.89 -4.03 -10.38
CA GLY A 199 -15.13 -4.60 -10.94
C GLY A 199 -15.61 -5.94 -10.36
N GLY A 200 -14.96 -6.48 -9.32
CA GLY A 200 -15.34 -7.76 -8.70
C GLY A 200 -16.48 -7.66 -7.68
N SER A 201 -17.13 -8.80 -7.40
CA SER A 201 -18.23 -8.94 -6.43
C SER A 201 -17.98 -10.12 -5.48
N SER A 202 -18.02 -9.87 -4.17
CA SER A 202 -17.87 -10.90 -3.12
C SER A 202 -19.08 -10.82 -2.20
N THR A 203 -20.06 -11.71 -2.39
CA THR A 203 -21.35 -11.69 -1.66
C THR A 203 -21.55 -12.87 -0.73
N GLY A 204 -20.76 -13.93 -0.87
CA GLY A 204 -20.79 -15.07 0.04
C GLY A 204 -20.24 -14.72 1.43
N ASP A 205 -20.80 -15.31 2.49
CA ASP A 205 -20.26 -15.13 3.84
C ASP A 205 -18.82 -15.67 3.90
N VAL A 206 -17.88 -14.86 4.44
CA VAL A 206 -16.44 -15.17 4.46
C VAL A 206 -15.84 -15.45 3.06
N SER A 207 -16.46 -14.95 1.99
CA SER A 207 -15.91 -15.05 0.63
C SER A 207 -14.72 -14.10 0.39
N SER A 208 -13.92 -14.36 -0.63
CA SER A 208 -12.80 -13.51 -1.01
C SER A 208 -12.59 -13.47 -2.52
N ILE A 209 -12.20 -12.29 -3.02
CA ILE A 209 -11.84 -12.08 -4.41
C ILE A 209 -10.44 -11.44 -4.53
N ILE A 210 -9.70 -11.79 -5.59
CA ILE A 210 -8.41 -11.17 -5.96
C ILE A 210 -8.28 -11.02 -7.48
N GLY A 211 -8.17 -9.80 -8.00
CA GLY A 211 -8.03 -9.52 -9.44
C GLY A 211 -9.29 -8.94 -10.07
N ILE A 212 -9.35 -8.86 -11.40
CA ILE A 212 -10.33 -8.07 -12.15
C ILE A 212 -11.63 -8.86 -12.42
N ASN A 213 -12.80 -8.25 -12.17
CA ASN A 213 -14.14 -8.78 -12.51
C ASN A 213 -14.43 -10.20 -11.99
N ASN A 214 -13.87 -10.58 -10.85
CA ASN A 214 -14.14 -11.88 -10.25
C ASN A 214 -15.41 -11.87 -9.41
N THR A 215 -16.12 -12.99 -9.37
CA THR A 215 -17.36 -13.17 -8.60
C THR A 215 -17.21 -14.32 -7.61
N ALA A 216 -17.39 -14.06 -6.32
CA ALA A 216 -17.43 -15.06 -5.25
C ALA A 216 -18.78 -14.99 -4.51
N GLU A 217 -19.68 -15.92 -4.83
CA GLU A 217 -21.06 -15.95 -4.30
C GLU A 217 -21.26 -17.00 -3.21
N GLY A 218 -20.52 -18.11 -3.24
CA GLY A 218 -20.66 -19.18 -2.25
C GLY A 218 -20.07 -18.84 -0.89
N ILE A 219 -20.57 -19.48 0.18
CA ILE A 219 -20.02 -19.36 1.53
C ILE A 219 -18.56 -19.84 1.53
N ALA A 220 -17.66 -19.06 2.14
CA ALA A 220 -16.22 -19.33 2.19
C ALA A 220 -15.59 -19.64 0.81
N SER A 221 -16.15 -19.06 -0.26
CA SER A 221 -15.65 -19.23 -1.63
C SER A 221 -14.49 -18.27 -1.93
N PHE A 222 -13.67 -18.64 -2.92
CA PHE A 222 -12.57 -17.81 -3.41
C PHE A 222 -12.58 -17.73 -4.93
N ALA A 223 -12.60 -16.50 -5.48
CA ALA A 223 -12.46 -16.26 -6.91
C ALA A 223 -11.28 -15.31 -7.21
N GLY A 224 -10.34 -15.72 -8.06
CA GLY A 224 -9.22 -14.85 -8.43
C GLY A 224 -8.73 -14.95 -9.86
N GLY A 225 -7.99 -13.93 -10.30
CA GLY A 225 -7.53 -13.75 -11.67
C GLY A 225 -8.38 -12.73 -12.45
N ILE A 226 -8.91 -13.12 -13.61
CA ILE A 226 -9.73 -12.26 -14.48
C ILE A 226 -11.04 -12.98 -14.84
N ASP A 227 -12.18 -12.35 -14.60
CA ASP A 227 -13.52 -12.87 -14.94
C ASP A 227 -13.81 -14.28 -14.37
N SER A 228 -13.21 -14.66 -13.24
CA SER A 228 -13.41 -15.98 -12.61
C SER A 228 -14.60 -15.98 -11.65
N GLN A 229 -15.27 -17.13 -11.52
CA GLN A 229 -16.54 -17.28 -10.81
C GLN A 229 -16.49 -18.46 -9.85
N ALA A 230 -16.58 -18.20 -8.55
CA ALA A 230 -16.72 -19.19 -7.47
C ALA A 230 -18.15 -19.11 -6.90
N LEU A 231 -19.06 -19.89 -7.49
CA LEU A 231 -20.51 -19.80 -7.23
C LEU A 231 -20.99 -20.83 -6.19
N GLY A 232 -20.28 -21.94 -6.03
CA GLY A 232 -20.62 -22.96 -5.04
C GLY A 232 -20.09 -22.64 -3.64
N ASP A 233 -20.74 -23.14 -2.59
CA ASP A 233 -20.18 -23.06 -1.23
C ASP A 233 -18.84 -23.80 -1.15
N TYR A 234 -17.87 -23.23 -0.45
CA TYR A 234 -16.49 -23.72 -0.36
C TYR A 234 -15.78 -23.88 -1.71
N SER A 235 -16.29 -23.25 -2.78
CA SER A 235 -15.71 -23.36 -4.11
C SER A 235 -14.46 -22.49 -4.29
N PHE A 236 -13.60 -22.91 -5.21
CA PHE A 236 -12.35 -22.22 -5.53
C PHE A 236 -12.21 -22.06 -7.04
N ALA A 237 -12.21 -20.82 -7.54
CA ALA A 237 -11.98 -20.51 -8.94
C ALA A 237 -10.75 -19.59 -9.10
N PHE A 238 -9.73 -20.01 -9.86
CA PHE A 238 -8.56 -19.16 -10.09
C PHE A 238 -8.02 -19.28 -11.52
N GLY A 239 -8.07 -18.18 -12.26
CA GLY A 239 -7.59 -18.14 -13.66
C GLY A 239 -8.17 -17.00 -14.46
N ASN A 240 -8.28 -17.21 -15.78
CA ASN A 240 -9.03 -16.34 -16.67
C ASN A 240 -10.32 -17.11 -17.00
N THR A 241 -11.51 -16.56 -16.75
CA THR A 241 -12.80 -17.23 -17.01
C THR A 241 -12.97 -18.62 -16.34
N ALA A 242 -12.28 -18.90 -15.23
CA ALA A 242 -12.45 -20.14 -14.47
C ALA A 242 -13.79 -20.14 -13.73
N ARG A 243 -14.51 -21.27 -13.72
CA ARG A 243 -15.88 -21.33 -13.16
C ARG A 243 -16.07 -22.56 -12.26
N ALA A 244 -16.23 -22.34 -10.96
CA ALA A 244 -16.54 -23.37 -9.97
C ALA A 244 -17.97 -23.19 -9.45
N GLU A 245 -18.91 -24.05 -9.89
CA GLU A 245 -20.33 -23.96 -9.50
C GLU A 245 -20.75 -24.97 -8.44
N GLY A 246 -20.12 -26.15 -8.43
CA GLY A 246 -20.49 -27.19 -7.49
C GLY A 246 -20.06 -26.86 -6.06
N LEU A 247 -20.78 -27.43 -5.08
CA LEU A 247 -20.35 -27.44 -3.68
C LEU A 247 -18.93 -28.02 -3.59
N ALA A 248 -18.02 -27.29 -2.96
CA ALA A 248 -16.59 -27.60 -2.84
C ALA A 248 -15.91 -27.93 -4.18
N ALA A 249 -16.37 -27.32 -5.28
CA ALA A 249 -15.75 -27.48 -6.59
C ALA A 249 -14.49 -26.61 -6.75
N VAL A 250 -13.52 -27.09 -7.51
CA VAL A 250 -12.25 -26.39 -7.77
C VAL A 250 -12.02 -26.25 -9.27
N SER A 251 -11.87 -25.02 -9.75
CA SER A 251 -11.62 -24.69 -11.15
C SER A 251 -10.36 -23.83 -11.29
N LEU A 252 -9.36 -24.31 -12.01
CA LEU A 252 -8.08 -23.60 -12.19
C LEU A 252 -7.72 -23.41 -13.67
N MET A 253 -7.06 -22.29 -13.98
CA MET A 253 -6.60 -21.90 -15.32
C MET A 253 -7.71 -21.43 -16.27
N LYS A 254 -7.35 -21.18 -17.54
CA LYS A 254 -8.22 -20.50 -18.50
C LYS A 254 -9.45 -21.32 -18.91
N ASP A 255 -10.65 -20.75 -18.88
CA ASP A 255 -11.88 -21.39 -19.40
C ASP A 255 -12.21 -22.75 -18.73
N SER A 256 -11.65 -23.07 -17.56
CA SER A 256 -11.96 -24.32 -16.84
C SER A 256 -13.31 -24.23 -16.14
N GLN A 257 -14.00 -25.36 -15.99
CA GLN A 257 -15.34 -25.43 -15.42
C GLN A 257 -15.49 -26.64 -14.50
N ALA A 258 -15.64 -26.41 -13.20
CA ALA A 258 -15.96 -27.42 -12.20
C ALA A 258 -17.44 -27.27 -11.78
N LEU A 259 -18.32 -27.99 -12.49
CA LEU A 259 -19.79 -27.84 -12.38
C LEU A 259 -20.42 -28.85 -11.40
N GLY A 260 -19.78 -30.00 -11.20
CA GLY A 260 -20.28 -31.04 -10.28
C GLY A 260 -19.93 -30.76 -8.82
N MET A 261 -20.74 -31.28 -7.89
CA MET A 261 -20.38 -31.29 -6.46
C MET A 261 -19.09 -32.08 -6.23
N TYR A 262 -18.14 -31.54 -5.46
CA TYR A 262 -16.78 -32.07 -5.26
C TYR A 262 -15.98 -32.26 -6.57
N SER A 263 -16.33 -31.54 -7.64
CA SER A 263 -15.62 -31.65 -8.91
C SER A 263 -14.31 -30.86 -8.92
N PHE A 264 -13.36 -31.30 -9.75
CA PHE A 264 -12.04 -30.70 -9.84
C PHE A 264 -11.61 -30.58 -11.30
N ALA A 265 -11.53 -29.35 -11.82
CA ALA A 265 -11.17 -29.04 -13.20
C ALA A 265 -9.90 -28.16 -13.25
N VAL A 266 -8.84 -28.66 -13.90
CA VAL A 266 -7.57 -27.93 -14.01
C VAL A 266 -7.03 -28.01 -15.43
N GLY A 267 -6.78 -26.86 -16.04
CA GLY A 267 -6.24 -26.76 -17.39
C GLY A 267 -7.20 -26.10 -18.36
N LYS A 268 -6.66 -25.66 -19.51
CA LYS A 268 -7.42 -24.80 -20.42
C LYS A 268 -8.61 -25.55 -21.02
N GLY A 269 -9.83 -25.06 -20.78
CA GLY A 269 -11.07 -25.66 -21.26
C GLY A 269 -11.43 -27.01 -20.62
N ALA A 270 -10.81 -27.38 -19.49
CA ALA A 270 -11.17 -28.59 -18.76
C ALA A 270 -12.54 -28.45 -18.10
N ILE A 271 -13.42 -29.43 -18.27
CA ILE A 271 -14.78 -29.46 -17.74
C ILE A 271 -14.95 -30.69 -16.86
N ALA A 272 -15.34 -30.50 -15.60
CA ALA A 272 -15.70 -31.55 -14.65
C ALA A 272 -17.16 -31.35 -14.22
N SER A 273 -18.10 -31.97 -14.92
CA SER A 273 -19.56 -31.80 -14.70
C SER A 273 -20.17 -32.84 -13.77
N GLY A 274 -19.57 -34.03 -13.67
CA GLY A 274 -20.07 -35.08 -12.79
C GLY A 274 -19.79 -34.81 -11.31
N ALA A 275 -20.65 -35.29 -10.42
CA ALA A 275 -20.36 -35.28 -8.98
C ALA A 275 -19.09 -36.12 -8.69
N GLY A 276 -18.12 -35.54 -7.98
CA GLY A 276 -16.80 -36.16 -7.73
C GLY A 276 -15.97 -36.42 -8.99
N SER A 277 -16.28 -35.75 -10.10
CA SER A 277 -15.50 -35.87 -11.34
C SER A 277 -14.21 -35.06 -11.28
N PHE A 278 -13.20 -35.51 -12.01
CA PHE A 278 -11.85 -34.95 -12.00
C PHE A 278 -11.34 -34.83 -13.44
N ALA A 279 -11.01 -33.63 -13.89
CA ALA A 279 -10.48 -33.39 -15.23
C ALA A 279 -9.21 -32.54 -15.15
N ILE A 280 -8.07 -33.12 -15.52
CA ILE A 280 -6.80 -32.39 -15.59
C ILE A 280 -6.18 -32.44 -16.98
N GLY A 281 -5.82 -31.27 -17.50
CA GLY A 281 -5.15 -31.07 -18.79
C GLY A 281 -5.98 -30.24 -19.78
N PHE A 282 -5.80 -30.45 -21.09
CA PHE A 282 -6.35 -29.57 -22.12
C PHE A 282 -7.68 -30.12 -22.66
N MET A 283 -8.73 -29.30 -22.61
CA MET A 283 -10.03 -29.59 -23.26
C MET A 283 -10.72 -30.89 -22.81
N ASN A 284 -10.40 -31.44 -21.63
CA ASN A 284 -11.03 -32.66 -21.10
C ASN A 284 -12.48 -32.43 -20.64
N ARG A 285 -13.34 -33.46 -20.74
CA ARG A 285 -14.78 -33.39 -20.41
C ARG A 285 -15.22 -34.57 -19.55
N ALA A 286 -15.13 -34.43 -18.24
CA ALA A 286 -15.54 -35.41 -17.25
C ALA A 286 -17.04 -35.23 -16.92
N ILE A 287 -17.93 -35.80 -17.76
CA ILE A 287 -19.36 -35.47 -17.74
C ILE A 287 -20.10 -36.28 -16.65
N ALA A 288 -19.76 -37.56 -16.50
CA ALA A 288 -20.42 -38.44 -15.55
C ALA A 288 -19.78 -38.42 -14.14
N GLY A 289 -20.56 -38.79 -13.12
CA GLY A 289 -20.09 -38.85 -11.73
C GLY A 289 -18.94 -39.84 -11.53
N SER A 290 -18.00 -39.48 -10.64
CA SER A 290 -16.80 -40.28 -10.35
C SER A 290 -16.01 -40.68 -11.60
N SER A 291 -15.89 -39.77 -12.57
CA SER A 291 -15.06 -39.96 -13.75
C SER A 291 -13.76 -39.17 -13.64
N TYR A 292 -12.65 -39.78 -14.06
CA TYR A 292 -11.30 -39.23 -13.88
C TYR A 292 -10.56 -39.18 -15.21
N LEU A 293 -10.18 -37.97 -15.64
CA LEU A 293 -9.52 -37.70 -16.92
C LEU A 293 -8.13 -37.10 -16.71
N PHE A 294 -7.13 -37.70 -17.35
CA PHE A 294 -5.74 -37.25 -17.29
C PHE A 294 -5.14 -37.15 -18.70
N GLY A 295 -5.01 -35.92 -19.22
CA GLY A 295 -4.37 -35.67 -20.52
C GLY A 295 -5.10 -34.62 -21.37
N GLU A 296 -5.35 -34.89 -22.64
CA GLU A 296 -5.88 -33.90 -23.59
C GLU A 296 -6.94 -34.49 -24.52
N PHE A 297 -8.03 -33.75 -24.75
CA PHE A 297 -9.18 -34.19 -25.54
C PHE A 297 -9.73 -35.56 -25.09
N LEU A 298 -10.00 -35.72 -23.79
CA LEU A 298 -10.61 -36.91 -23.21
C LEU A 298 -12.06 -36.63 -22.80
N GLU A 299 -12.96 -37.60 -22.98
CA GLU A 299 -14.36 -37.44 -22.60
C GLU A 299 -14.91 -38.72 -21.96
N THR A 300 -15.66 -38.58 -20.87
CA THR A 300 -16.31 -39.69 -20.17
C THR A 300 -17.80 -39.42 -20.04
N ASN A 301 -18.63 -40.29 -20.63
CA ASN A 301 -20.09 -40.21 -20.54
C ASN A 301 -20.71 -41.24 -19.58
N ALA A 302 -19.91 -42.14 -19.01
CA ALA A 302 -20.33 -43.14 -18.04
C ALA A 302 -19.60 -42.94 -16.69
N GLY A 303 -20.23 -43.35 -15.57
CA GLY A 303 -19.66 -43.14 -14.24
C GLY A 303 -18.59 -44.15 -13.85
N GLY A 304 -17.74 -43.76 -12.91
CA GLY A 304 -16.75 -44.65 -12.29
C GLY A 304 -15.57 -45.03 -13.20
N ASN A 305 -15.28 -44.26 -14.23
CA ASN A 305 -14.24 -44.58 -15.20
C ASN A 305 -12.99 -43.71 -15.06
N VAL A 306 -11.90 -44.23 -15.62
CA VAL A 306 -10.62 -43.53 -15.73
C VAL A 306 -10.23 -43.51 -17.21
N THR A 307 -9.84 -42.36 -17.72
CA THR A 307 -9.32 -42.24 -19.08
C THR A 307 -8.01 -41.46 -19.05
N ILE A 308 -6.99 -42.00 -19.71
CA ILE A 308 -5.63 -41.45 -19.69
C ILE A 308 -5.11 -41.36 -21.13
N GLY A 309 -4.53 -40.21 -21.46
CA GLY A 309 -3.76 -40.02 -22.67
C GLY A 309 -4.25 -38.85 -23.51
N PHE A 310 -4.23 -39.01 -24.84
CA PHE A 310 -4.43 -37.90 -25.78
C PHE A 310 -5.40 -38.34 -26.88
N GLY A 311 -6.45 -37.56 -27.11
CA GLY A 311 -7.27 -37.67 -28.31
C GLY A 311 -6.48 -37.34 -29.58
N ASP A 312 -7.08 -37.53 -30.75
CA ASP A 312 -6.47 -37.17 -32.04
C ASP A 312 -6.98 -35.81 -32.52
N GLY A 313 -6.18 -34.75 -32.35
CA GLY A 313 -6.58 -33.41 -32.75
C GLY A 313 -7.82 -32.92 -31.98
N LEU A 314 -8.96 -32.78 -32.64
CA LEU A 314 -10.24 -32.40 -32.01
C LEU A 314 -11.13 -33.60 -31.64
N ASP A 315 -10.69 -34.82 -31.98
CA ASP A 315 -11.43 -36.04 -31.70
C ASP A 315 -11.08 -36.61 -30.34
N TYR A 316 -12.12 -36.73 -29.51
CA TYR A 316 -11.98 -37.14 -28.13
C TYR A 316 -11.77 -38.64 -27.99
N LEU A 317 -10.83 -39.07 -27.14
CA LEU A 317 -10.83 -40.44 -26.63
C LEU A 317 -12.00 -40.60 -25.65
N LYS A 318 -13.05 -41.30 -26.09
CA LYS A 318 -14.32 -41.38 -25.38
C LYS A 318 -14.46 -42.67 -24.58
N ASN A 319 -14.55 -42.56 -23.26
CA ASN A 319 -14.89 -43.67 -22.41
C ASN A 319 -16.38 -43.66 -22.01
N ASN A 320 -17.15 -44.41 -22.78
CA ASN A 320 -18.59 -44.61 -22.56
C ASN A 320 -18.91 -45.91 -21.82
N LYS A 321 -17.91 -46.55 -21.19
CA LYS A 321 -18.08 -47.82 -20.47
C LYS A 321 -17.99 -47.55 -18.96
N PRO A 322 -19.04 -47.81 -18.17
CA PRO A 322 -19.01 -47.58 -16.73
C PRO A 322 -17.98 -48.50 -16.06
N TYR A 323 -17.37 -48.02 -14.99
CA TYR A 323 -16.41 -48.78 -14.19
C TYR A 323 -15.26 -49.39 -15.02
N SER A 324 -14.66 -48.58 -15.89
CA SER A 324 -13.63 -49.03 -16.82
C SER A 324 -12.43 -48.08 -16.88
N LEU A 325 -11.30 -48.62 -17.35
CA LEU A 325 -10.10 -47.84 -17.69
C LEU A 325 -9.91 -47.82 -19.21
N MET A 326 -9.65 -46.65 -19.77
CA MET A 326 -9.18 -46.48 -21.15
C MET A 326 -7.85 -45.74 -21.18
N VAL A 327 -6.92 -46.26 -21.98
CA VAL A 327 -5.64 -45.61 -22.27
C VAL A 327 -5.46 -45.55 -23.78
N GLY A 328 -5.18 -44.37 -24.31
CA GLY A 328 -4.97 -44.15 -25.73
C GLY A 328 -4.23 -42.84 -25.98
N PHE A 329 -3.39 -42.81 -27.01
CA PHE A 329 -2.56 -41.66 -27.35
C PHE A 329 -2.70 -41.34 -28.83
N LYS A 330 -3.10 -40.10 -29.14
CA LYS A 330 -3.40 -39.62 -30.50
C LYS A 330 -4.38 -40.53 -31.23
N SER A 331 -5.48 -40.87 -30.56
CA SER A 331 -6.49 -41.78 -31.09
C SER A 331 -7.82 -41.53 -30.39
N ASP A 332 -8.92 -41.69 -31.13
CA ASP A 332 -10.29 -41.73 -30.60
C ASP A 332 -10.68 -43.15 -30.14
N ILE A 333 -9.88 -44.16 -30.49
CA ILE A 333 -10.00 -45.55 -30.07
C ILE A 333 -8.98 -45.85 -28.96
N PRO A 334 -9.35 -46.55 -27.88
CA PRO A 334 -8.39 -46.92 -26.84
C PRO A 334 -7.38 -47.94 -27.37
N THR A 335 -6.10 -47.69 -27.13
CA THR A 335 -5.06 -48.70 -27.31
C THR A 335 -5.22 -49.81 -26.28
N PHE A 336 -5.53 -49.45 -25.03
CA PHE A 336 -5.71 -50.39 -23.93
C PHE A 336 -7.00 -50.08 -23.17
N PHE A 337 -7.80 -51.11 -22.94
CA PHE A 337 -9.07 -51.04 -22.25
C PHE A 337 -9.13 -52.11 -21.16
N VAL A 338 -9.65 -51.73 -19.98
CA VAL A 338 -10.03 -52.68 -18.92
C VAL A 338 -11.49 -52.45 -18.58
N GLY A 339 -12.33 -53.43 -18.88
CA GLY A 339 -13.76 -53.39 -18.56
C GLY A 339 -14.05 -53.77 -17.11
N PRO A 340 -15.31 -53.60 -16.67
CA PRO A 340 -15.73 -53.98 -15.33
C PRO A 340 -15.64 -55.50 -15.09
N SER A 341 -15.52 -55.89 -13.83
CA SER A 341 -15.72 -57.27 -13.40
C SER A 341 -17.21 -57.57 -13.16
N SER A 342 -17.60 -58.85 -13.14
CA SER A 342 -18.99 -59.28 -12.95
C SER A 342 -19.37 -59.47 -11.47
N GLY A 343 -18.49 -59.11 -10.53
CA GLY A 343 -18.71 -59.28 -9.10
C GLY A 343 -17.42 -59.62 -8.31
N ALA A 344 -17.59 -59.87 -7.01
CA ALA A 344 -16.48 -60.17 -6.10
C ALA A 344 -15.66 -61.38 -6.56
N GLY A 345 -14.33 -61.28 -6.48
CA GLY A 345 -13.41 -62.33 -6.89
C GLY A 345 -13.26 -62.52 -8.41
N THR A 346 -13.94 -61.71 -9.23
CA THR A 346 -13.80 -61.74 -10.69
C THR A 346 -12.96 -60.56 -11.18
N THR A 347 -12.29 -60.73 -12.32
CA THR A 347 -11.54 -59.66 -12.98
C THR A 347 -12.26 -59.18 -14.24
N GLY A 348 -12.01 -57.95 -14.65
CA GLY A 348 -12.49 -57.41 -15.92
C GLY A 348 -11.91 -58.11 -17.14
N LYS A 349 -12.41 -57.75 -18.32
CA LYS A 349 -11.81 -58.15 -19.60
C LYS A 349 -10.86 -57.05 -20.09
N ILE A 350 -9.76 -57.44 -20.70
CA ILE A 350 -8.76 -56.54 -21.28
C ILE A 350 -8.94 -56.54 -22.80
N GLY A 351 -9.02 -55.35 -23.39
CA GLY A 351 -8.99 -55.15 -24.83
C GLY A 351 -7.76 -54.35 -25.23
N ILE A 352 -7.05 -54.78 -26.27
CA ILE A 352 -6.03 -53.99 -26.97
C ILE A 352 -6.61 -53.65 -28.35
N GLY A 353 -6.75 -52.36 -28.65
CA GLY A 353 -7.43 -51.87 -29.86
C GLY A 353 -8.95 -52.06 -29.88
N THR A 354 -9.57 -52.43 -28.76
CA THR A 354 -11.03 -52.59 -28.63
C THR A 354 -11.53 -52.24 -27.23
N SER A 355 -12.68 -51.57 -27.15
CA SER A 355 -13.40 -51.29 -25.90
C SER A 355 -14.45 -52.35 -25.54
N ASP A 356 -14.63 -53.36 -26.38
CA ASP A 356 -15.64 -54.42 -26.22
C ASP A 356 -15.02 -55.81 -26.37
N PRO A 357 -14.09 -56.19 -25.47
CA PRO A 357 -13.45 -57.49 -25.53
C PRO A 357 -14.46 -58.63 -25.30
N VAL A 358 -14.49 -59.61 -26.20
CA VAL A 358 -15.33 -60.81 -26.05
C VAL A 358 -14.63 -61.90 -25.23
N ALA A 359 -13.29 -61.90 -25.23
CA ALA A 359 -12.45 -62.81 -24.45
C ALA A 359 -11.79 -62.11 -23.25
N LYS A 360 -11.10 -62.87 -22.39
CA LYS A 360 -10.45 -62.32 -21.18
C LYS A 360 -9.38 -61.28 -21.51
N VAL A 361 -8.59 -61.57 -22.54
CA VAL A 361 -7.68 -60.65 -23.21
C VAL A 361 -8.00 -60.77 -24.69
N GLN A 362 -8.32 -59.66 -25.35
CA GLN A 362 -8.52 -59.60 -26.80
C GLN A 362 -7.59 -58.55 -27.40
N ILE A 363 -6.87 -58.93 -28.44
CA ILE A 363 -6.11 -58.01 -29.29
C ILE A 363 -6.88 -57.91 -30.61
N LYS A 364 -7.43 -56.73 -30.92
CA LYS A 364 -8.15 -56.48 -32.17
C LYS A 364 -7.13 -56.05 -33.21
N ASP A 365 -7.04 -56.82 -34.29
CA ASP A 365 -6.23 -56.56 -35.49
C ASP A 365 -4.77 -56.18 -35.17
N GLY A 366 -3.94 -57.21 -34.95
CA GLY A 366 -2.50 -57.06 -34.74
C GLY A 366 -1.82 -58.41 -34.51
N ASP A 367 -0.51 -58.46 -34.78
CA ASP A 367 0.32 -59.61 -34.47
C ASP A 367 0.65 -59.66 -32.97
N ILE A 368 0.73 -60.87 -32.43
CA ILE A 368 1.17 -61.10 -31.05
C ILE A 368 2.57 -61.69 -31.11
N PHE A 369 3.58 -60.93 -30.67
CA PHE A 369 4.92 -61.43 -30.45
C PHE A 369 5.11 -61.76 -28.96
N ILE A 370 5.49 -63.00 -28.66
CA ILE A 370 5.77 -63.46 -27.30
C ILE A 370 7.20 -63.99 -27.28
N GLU A 371 8.08 -63.32 -26.54
CA GLU A 371 9.52 -63.64 -26.49
C GLU A 371 9.81 -64.89 -25.63
N ASP A 372 8.99 -65.17 -24.61
CA ASP A 372 9.10 -66.35 -23.76
C ASP A 372 7.71 -66.86 -23.33
N ILE A 373 7.48 -68.17 -23.49
CA ILE A 373 6.31 -68.85 -22.95
C ILE A 373 6.84 -69.85 -21.93
N ASP A 374 6.87 -69.44 -20.66
CA ASP A 374 7.05 -70.33 -19.52
C ASP A 374 5.82 -71.25 -19.44
N ARG A 375 5.86 -72.35 -20.19
CA ARG A 375 4.93 -73.46 -20.00
C ARG A 375 5.32 -74.06 -18.65
N GLY A 376 4.41 -73.98 -17.66
CA GLY A 376 4.59 -74.51 -16.31
C GLY A 376 5.06 -75.98 -16.26
N PRO A 377 5.30 -76.52 -15.05
CA PRO A 377 6.21 -77.63 -14.82
C PRO A 377 5.89 -78.92 -15.62
N PRO A 378 6.90 -79.80 -15.87
CA PRO A 378 6.91 -80.80 -16.96
C PRO A 378 5.90 -81.96 -16.91
N ALA A 379 4.92 -81.94 -15.99
CA ALA A 379 4.13 -83.12 -15.60
C ALA A 379 3.03 -83.56 -16.61
N LEU A 380 2.86 -82.88 -17.76
CA LEU A 380 1.88 -83.26 -18.79
C LEU A 380 2.50 -83.57 -20.15
N ARG A 381 3.72 -84.13 -20.17
CA ARG A 381 4.22 -84.83 -21.37
C ARG A 381 3.96 -86.32 -21.22
N ASN A 382 2.79 -86.81 -21.65
CA ASN A 382 2.68 -88.17 -22.18
C ASN A 382 1.41 -88.44 -23.00
N ARG A 383 1.68 -88.90 -24.24
CA ARG A 383 0.88 -89.77 -25.12
C ARG A 383 -0.34 -89.18 -25.83
N MET A 384 -0.11 -88.75 -27.07
CA MET A 384 -0.99 -89.22 -28.16
C MET A 384 -0.35 -90.48 -28.77
N PRO A 385 -0.98 -91.66 -28.67
CA PRO A 385 -0.64 -92.78 -29.53
C PRO A 385 -1.15 -92.47 -30.95
N GLY A 386 -0.34 -92.80 -31.96
CA GLY A 386 -0.58 -92.37 -33.33
C GLY A 386 -1.89 -92.87 -33.95
N GLN A 387 -2.37 -92.14 -34.94
CA GLN A 387 -2.91 -92.71 -36.17
C GLN A 387 -2.63 -91.79 -37.38
N ASN A 388 -2.49 -92.48 -38.51
CA ASN A 388 -1.89 -92.10 -39.78
C ASN A 388 -2.64 -91.04 -40.60
N HIS A 389 -1.86 -90.43 -41.51
CA HIS A 389 -2.20 -89.95 -42.85
C HIS A 389 -3.69 -89.93 -43.29
N ARG A 390 -4.16 -88.77 -43.73
CA ARG A 390 -4.18 -88.36 -45.15
C ARG A 390 -4.25 -86.84 -45.29
#